data_AF-A0A3P8S7D5-F1
#
_entry.id   AF-A0A3P8S7D5-F1
#
_cell.length_a   1.000
_cell.length_b   1.000
_cell.length_c   1.000
_cell.angle_alpha   90.00
_cell.angle_beta   90.00
_cell.angle_gamma   90.00
#
_symmetry.space_group_name_H-M   'P 1'
#
loop_
_entity.id
_entity.type
_entity.pdbx_description
1 polymer ?
#
loop_
_entity_poly.entity_id
_entity_poly.type
_entity_poly.pdbx_seq_one_letter_code
_entity_poly.pdbx_strand_id
1 'polypeptide(L)'
;MTCFLASAFLLVLQTYAAPPEFVQAGFDISLDPLDLDPGLLANVSGDVTSSPPPGTSKRAPHSIIIGVRKGGTRALLEMLDIHPEVAAAATEVHFFDWDENYAKGFEWYRELMPYSYPHQITVEKTPGYFTSALAPERICAMNSSIKLLLILRDPAERVISDYTQVYFNRLENHKPVQAIENLLVRNGALNIRYKAIQRSLYDVHMRNWLRHFPLEQIHIVDGDALIRDPLPELQKVERFLNLPPRIVSSNFYFNQTKGFYCIRSDGRERCLHESKGRPHPAVNSTVLQQLRSYLQEHNRTFFRLVKRTFDWQ
;
A
#
# COMPACT_ATOMS: atom_id res chain seq x y z
N MET A 1 -42.47 -60.42 -4.71
CA MET A 1 -42.06 -60.44 -3.29
C MET A 1 -40.55 -60.64 -3.26
N THR A 2 -39.83 -59.74 -2.58
CA THR A 2 -38.39 -59.76 -2.20
C THR A 2 -37.34 -59.81 -3.35
N CYS A 3 -36.75 -58.69 -3.78
CA CYS A 3 -35.60 -57.95 -3.21
C CYS A 3 -34.28 -58.73 -3.18
N PHE A 4 -33.33 -58.36 -4.05
CA PHE A 4 -31.92 -58.17 -3.68
C PHE A 4 -31.28 -57.11 -4.58
N LEU A 5 -30.66 -56.13 -3.92
CA LEU A 5 -30.02 -54.93 -4.46
C LEU A 5 -28.61 -55.26 -4.96
N ALA A 6 -28.26 -54.79 -6.15
CA ALA A 6 -26.86 -54.67 -6.58
C ALA A 6 -26.62 -53.23 -7.08
N SER A 7 -26.07 -52.41 -6.19
CA SER A 7 -25.68 -51.03 -6.45
C SER A 7 -24.36 -51.00 -7.23
N ALA A 8 -24.40 -50.54 -8.48
CA ALA A 8 -23.21 -50.16 -9.24
C ALA A 8 -22.92 -48.67 -8.98
N PHE A 9 -21.84 -48.39 -8.25
CA PHE A 9 -21.29 -47.05 -8.07
C PHE A 9 -20.46 -46.69 -9.32
N LEU A 10 -21.02 -45.88 -10.21
CA LEU A 10 -20.28 -45.17 -11.26
C LEU A 10 -20.13 -43.71 -10.83
N LEU A 11 -18.95 -43.38 -10.33
CA LEU A 11 -18.50 -42.02 -10.04
C LEU A 11 -18.32 -41.26 -11.37
N VAL A 12 -19.30 -40.41 -11.72
CA VAL A 12 -19.13 -39.38 -12.74
C VAL A 12 -18.62 -38.12 -12.03
N LEU A 13 -17.31 -37.90 -12.06
CA LEU A 13 -16.69 -36.61 -11.74
C LEU A 13 -16.91 -35.67 -12.94
N GLN A 14 -17.97 -34.86 -12.89
CA GLN A 14 -18.07 -33.66 -13.72
C GLN A 14 -17.16 -32.58 -13.11
N THR A 15 -15.95 -32.46 -13.65
CA THR A 15 -15.11 -31.29 -13.45
C THR A 15 -15.74 -30.12 -14.22
N TYR A 16 -16.32 -29.16 -13.50
CA TYR A 16 -16.62 -27.84 -14.05
C TYR A 16 -15.29 -27.12 -14.33
N ALA A 17 -14.78 -27.28 -15.55
CA ALA A 17 -13.74 -26.41 -16.09
C ALA A 17 -14.36 -25.05 -16.40
N ALA A 18 -13.86 -23.98 -15.79
CA ALA A 18 -14.18 -22.62 -16.18
C ALA A 18 -13.61 -22.32 -17.58
N PRO A 19 -14.29 -21.49 -18.42
CA PRO A 19 -13.86 -21.26 -19.79
C PRO A 19 -12.50 -20.52 -19.86
N PRO A 20 -11.62 -20.86 -20.82
CA PRO A 20 -10.33 -20.21 -20.97
C PRO A 20 -10.46 -18.95 -21.87
N GLU A 21 -10.88 -17.83 -21.29
CA GLU A 21 -10.78 -16.51 -21.94
C GLU A 21 -10.33 -15.45 -20.93
N PHE A 22 -9.18 -15.65 -20.29
CA PHE A 22 -8.49 -14.62 -19.50
C PHE A 22 -6.96 -14.80 -19.56
N VAL A 23 -6.41 -15.09 -20.74
CA VAL A 23 -4.95 -15.12 -20.94
C VAL A 23 -4.61 -14.55 -22.32
N GLN A 24 -4.95 -13.29 -22.56
CA GLN A 24 -4.32 -12.46 -23.61
C GLN A 24 -4.86 -11.02 -23.55
N ALA A 25 -4.42 -10.29 -22.54
CA ALA A 25 -4.28 -8.85 -22.68
C ALA A 25 -2.83 -8.56 -22.32
N GLY A 26 -2.00 -8.36 -23.36
CA GLY A 26 -0.66 -7.83 -23.18
C GLY A 26 -0.75 -6.55 -22.36
N PHE A 27 -0.18 -6.59 -21.16
CA PHE A 27 0.04 -5.40 -20.36
C PHE A 27 1.13 -4.60 -21.08
N ASP A 28 0.71 -3.69 -21.95
CA ASP A 28 1.59 -2.66 -22.47
C ASP A 28 1.90 -1.71 -21.31
N ILE A 29 3.02 -1.96 -20.63
CA ILE A 29 3.50 -1.18 -19.49
C ILE A 29 4.12 0.10 -20.06
N SER A 30 3.26 1.03 -20.49
CA SER A 30 3.61 2.44 -20.55
C SER A 30 3.07 3.11 -19.29
N LEU A 31 3.85 3.01 -18.21
CA LEU A 31 3.69 3.89 -17.05
C LEU A 31 4.33 5.23 -17.43
N ASP A 32 3.52 6.30 -17.44
CA ASP A 32 4.01 7.68 -17.53
C ASP A 32 5.03 7.90 -16.39
N PRO A 33 6.29 8.33 -16.66
CA PRO A 33 7.33 8.54 -15.65
C PRO A 33 7.07 9.64 -14.60
N LEU A 34 5.84 10.13 -14.49
CA LEU A 34 5.46 11.36 -13.77
C LEU A 34 4.67 11.12 -12.47
N ASP A 35 4.66 9.88 -11.96
CA ASP A 35 4.10 9.55 -10.63
C ASP A 35 5.13 9.71 -9.48
N LEU A 36 6.35 10.19 -9.77
CA LEU A 36 7.33 10.58 -8.76
C LEU A 36 6.86 11.83 -8.02
N ASP A 37 6.84 11.80 -6.68
CA ASP A 37 6.57 12.96 -5.81
C ASP A 37 7.62 14.06 -6.13
N PRO A 38 7.27 15.18 -6.78
CA PRO A 38 8.26 16.18 -7.21
C PRO A 38 8.93 16.92 -6.04
N GLY A 39 8.36 16.81 -4.84
CA GLY A 39 8.77 17.54 -3.63
C GLY A 39 10.05 17.07 -2.94
N LEU A 40 10.85 16.20 -3.55
CA LEU A 40 12.13 15.74 -2.99
C LEU A 40 13.34 16.01 -3.90
N LEU A 41 13.15 16.60 -5.07
CA LEU A 41 14.27 17.01 -5.94
C LEU A 41 14.87 18.39 -5.58
N ALA A 42 14.28 19.10 -4.62
CA ALA A 42 14.83 20.35 -4.08
C ALA A 42 15.68 20.09 -2.82
N ASN A 43 16.77 19.33 -2.98
CA ASN A 43 18.02 19.41 -2.18
C ASN A 43 19.05 18.34 -2.59
N VAL A 44 19.21 18.09 -3.89
CA VAL A 44 20.36 17.30 -4.41
C VAL A 44 21.35 18.24 -5.10
N SER A 45 21.79 19.24 -4.35
CA SER A 45 23.00 20.01 -4.63
C SER A 45 23.66 20.31 -3.28
N GLY A 46 24.03 19.24 -2.61
CA GLY A 46 24.78 19.23 -1.36
C GLY A 46 25.58 17.95 -1.36
N ASP A 47 26.77 18.01 -1.95
CA ASP A 47 27.82 17.03 -1.76
C ASP A 47 28.15 17.01 -0.26
N VAL A 48 27.50 16.11 0.49
CA VAL A 48 27.81 15.83 1.87
C VAL A 48 28.24 14.37 1.92
N THR A 49 29.52 14.16 1.65
CA THR A 49 30.30 13.04 2.16
C THR A 49 30.32 13.11 3.70
N SER A 50 29.15 12.96 4.32
CA SER A 50 29.06 12.71 5.75
C SER A 50 29.54 11.28 5.96
N SER A 51 30.64 11.14 6.69
CA SER A 51 31.07 9.85 7.19
C SER A 51 29.89 9.21 7.96
N PRO A 52 29.60 7.93 7.73
CA PRO A 52 28.49 7.28 8.42
C PRO A 52 28.70 7.33 9.93
N PRO A 53 27.63 7.43 10.73
CA PRO A 53 27.76 7.38 12.19
C PRO A 53 28.54 6.11 12.61
N PRO A 54 29.50 6.20 13.55
CA PRO A 54 30.31 5.06 13.96
C PRO A 54 29.45 3.86 14.38
N GLY A 55 29.78 2.66 13.87
CA GLY A 55 29.06 1.43 14.22
C GLY A 55 27.75 1.20 13.45
N THR A 56 27.43 2.04 12.46
CA THR A 56 26.29 1.85 11.56
C THR A 56 26.68 1.21 10.23
N SER A 57 25.71 0.61 9.54
CA SER A 57 25.87 0.15 8.16
C SER A 57 24.51 0.16 7.45
N LYS A 58 24.50 0.16 6.12
CA LYS A 58 23.29 -0.05 5.35
C LYS A 58 22.92 -1.54 5.34
N ARG A 59 21.68 -1.85 5.68
CA ARG A 59 21.18 -3.23 5.83
C ARG A 59 19.94 -3.41 4.98
N ALA A 60 19.68 -4.64 4.53
CA ALA A 60 18.41 -4.96 3.90
C ALA A 60 17.25 -4.63 4.86
N PRO A 61 16.07 -4.25 4.33
CA PRO A 61 14.92 -3.97 5.16
C PRO A 61 14.48 -5.23 5.92
N HIS A 62 14.15 -5.04 7.19
CA HIS A 62 13.57 -6.07 8.05
C HIS A 62 12.04 -6.10 7.91
N SER A 63 11.47 -4.97 7.48
CA SER A 63 10.05 -4.84 7.18
C SER A 63 9.84 -3.91 5.99
N ILE A 64 8.80 -4.17 5.20
CA ILE A 64 8.43 -3.34 4.04
C ILE A 64 6.97 -2.90 4.16
N ILE A 65 6.71 -1.61 4.01
CA ILE A 65 5.37 -1.07 3.81
C ILE A 65 5.04 -1.18 2.32
N ILE A 66 4.29 -2.23 1.96
CA ILE A 66 4.07 -2.63 0.56
C ILE A 66 2.96 -1.83 -0.13
N GLY A 67 2.16 -1.08 0.63
CA GLY A 67 0.99 -0.40 0.08
C GLY A 67 -0.08 -0.09 1.12
N VAL A 68 -1.27 0.31 0.69
CA VAL A 68 -1.64 0.58 -0.72
C VAL A 68 -1.40 2.05 -1.10
N ARG A 69 -1.19 2.34 -2.39
CA ARG A 69 -1.19 3.73 -2.92
C ARG A 69 -2.42 4.48 -2.40
N LYS A 70 -2.17 5.62 -1.74
CA LYS A 70 -3.15 6.49 -1.05
C LYS A 70 -3.85 5.89 0.18
N GLY A 71 -3.34 4.76 0.70
CA GLY A 71 -3.78 4.19 1.99
C GLY A 71 -3.25 4.93 3.23
N GLY A 72 -2.25 5.80 3.08
CA GLY A 72 -1.59 6.48 4.21
C GLY A 72 -0.15 6.00 4.49
N THR A 73 0.47 5.33 3.51
CA THR A 73 1.82 4.75 3.62
C THR A 73 2.90 5.72 4.11
N ARG A 74 2.87 6.99 3.67
CA ARG A 74 3.79 8.03 4.18
C ARG A 74 3.51 8.35 5.65
N ALA A 75 2.24 8.48 6.05
CA ALA A 75 1.90 8.73 7.45
C ALA A 75 2.40 7.57 8.34
N LEU A 76 2.13 6.33 7.94
CA LEU A 76 2.59 5.14 8.65
C LEU A 76 4.13 5.12 8.80
N LEU A 77 4.88 5.37 7.71
CA LEU A 77 6.34 5.40 7.77
C LEU A 77 6.85 6.48 8.72
N GLU A 78 6.38 7.72 8.57
CA GLU A 78 6.85 8.86 9.36
C GLU A 78 6.49 8.74 10.85
N MET A 79 5.35 8.13 11.16
CA MET A 79 4.93 7.88 12.54
C MET A 79 5.68 6.71 13.16
N LEU A 80 6.02 5.68 12.39
CA LEU A 80 6.83 4.55 12.85
C LEU A 80 8.30 4.95 13.07
N ASP A 81 8.83 5.86 12.25
CA ASP A 81 10.20 6.40 12.34
C ASP A 81 10.45 7.25 13.60
N ILE A 82 9.41 7.54 14.39
CA ILE A 82 9.55 8.12 15.74
C ILE A 82 10.19 7.10 16.70
N HIS A 83 10.04 5.80 16.42
CA HIS A 83 10.55 4.75 17.28
C HIS A 83 12.09 4.69 17.21
N PRO A 84 12.82 4.74 18.35
CA PRO A 84 14.29 4.84 18.37
C PRO A 84 14.99 3.63 17.73
N GLU A 85 14.33 2.47 17.68
CA GLU A 85 14.85 1.25 17.04
C GLU A 85 14.43 1.10 15.56
N VAL A 86 13.85 2.12 14.95
CA VAL A 86 13.49 2.12 13.52
C VAL A 86 14.41 3.06 12.75
N ALA A 87 14.86 2.60 11.58
CA ALA A 87 15.52 3.43 10.58
C ALA A 87 14.74 3.34 9.26
N ALA A 88 14.04 4.41 8.88
CA ALA A 88 13.25 4.45 7.66
C ALA A 88 14.04 4.93 6.43
N ALA A 89 13.84 4.26 5.29
CA ALA A 89 14.27 4.78 4.00
C ALA A 89 13.42 6.01 3.62
N ALA A 90 14.08 7.12 3.28
CA ALA A 90 13.40 8.40 3.06
C ALA A 90 12.48 8.41 1.82
N THR A 91 12.91 7.73 0.75
CA THR A 91 12.28 7.73 -0.56
C THR A 91 11.62 6.39 -0.90
N GLU A 92 10.71 6.40 -1.87
CA GLU A 92 10.16 5.18 -2.46
C GLU A 92 11.21 4.58 -3.39
N VAL A 93 11.59 3.34 -3.16
CA VAL A 93 12.77 2.74 -3.81
C VAL A 93 12.41 2.11 -5.15
N HIS A 94 11.18 1.62 -5.30
CA HIS A 94 10.71 0.97 -6.53
C HIS A 94 11.65 -0.14 -7.04
N PHE A 95 12.17 -0.97 -6.13
CA PHE A 95 13.11 -2.04 -6.50
C PHE A 95 12.39 -3.27 -7.03
N PHE A 96 11.28 -3.67 -6.40
CA PHE A 96 10.60 -4.93 -6.73
C PHE A 96 9.52 -4.81 -7.81
N ASP A 97 9.07 -3.59 -8.13
CA ASP A 97 8.04 -3.33 -9.14
C ASP A 97 8.58 -2.80 -10.48
N TRP A 98 9.79 -2.22 -10.52
CA TRP A 98 10.42 -1.76 -11.77
C TRP A 98 11.56 -2.69 -12.18
N ASP A 99 11.48 -3.27 -13.37
CA ASP A 99 12.43 -4.25 -13.87
C ASP A 99 13.84 -3.65 -14.02
N GLU A 100 13.93 -2.38 -14.40
CA GLU A 100 15.20 -1.66 -14.54
C GLU A 100 15.92 -1.48 -13.20
N ASN A 101 15.17 -1.30 -12.11
CA ASN A 101 15.74 -1.21 -10.77
C ASN A 101 16.08 -2.60 -10.24
N TYR A 102 15.20 -3.59 -10.43
CA TYR A 102 15.44 -4.96 -9.99
C TYR A 102 16.71 -5.56 -10.63
N ALA A 103 16.94 -5.28 -11.92
CA ALA A 103 18.12 -5.72 -12.67
C ALA A 103 19.46 -5.19 -12.13
N LYS A 104 19.46 -4.10 -11.35
CA LYS A 104 20.67 -3.56 -10.69
C LYS A 104 21.14 -4.42 -9.52
N GLY A 105 20.32 -5.37 -9.08
CA GLY A 105 20.65 -6.35 -8.05
C GLY A 105 20.50 -5.85 -6.61
N PHE A 106 20.59 -6.80 -5.67
CA PHE A 106 20.33 -6.54 -4.25
C PHE A 106 21.33 -5.61 -3.59
N GLU A 107 22.57 -5.55 -4.09
CA GLU A 107 23.57 -4.62 -3.57
C GLU A 107 23.15 -3.17 -3.82
N TRP A 108 22.68 -2.87 -5.03
CA TRP A 108 22.11 -1.56 -5.35
C TRP A 108 20.93 -1.22 -4.45
N TYR A 109 20.04 -2.18 -4.19
CA TYR A 109 18.91 -1.99 -3.27
C TYR A 109 19.38 -1.67 -1.84
N ARG A 110 20.36 -2.41 -1.32
CA ARG A 110 20.94 -2.19 0.01
C ARG A 110 21.58 -0.82 0.13
N GLU A 111 22.24 -0.33 -0.91
CA GLU A 111 22.86 1.00 -0.92
C GLU A 111 21.86 2.15 -0.82
N LEU A 112 20.57 1.93 -1.08
CA LEU A 112 19.52 2.93 -0.90
C LEU A 112 18.95 2.96 0.53
N MET A 113 19.34 1.99 1.37
CA MET A 113 18.87 1.90 2.74
C MET A 113 19.59 2.91 3.64
N PRO A 114 18.95 3.40 4.72
CA PRO A 114 19.61 4.24 5.69
C PRO A 114 20.70 3.47 6.44
N TYR A 115 21.69 4.21 6.94
CA TYR A 115 22.60 3.67 7.95
C TYR A 115 21.83 3.36 9.23
N SER A 116 22.02 2.15 9.77
CA SER A 116 21.36 1.69 10.99
C SER A 116 22.33 0.95 11.91
N TYR A 117 22.07 1.04 13.21
CA TYR A 117 22.77 0.23 14.21
C TYR A 117 22.28 -1.23 14.18
N PRO A 118 23.09 -2.21 14.66
CA PRO A 118 22.70 -3.62 14.67
C PRO A 118 21.40 -3.96 15.40
N HIS A 119 20.99 -3.15 16.38
CA HIS A 119 19.76 -3.35 17.16
C HIS A 119 18.52 -2.72 16.52
N GLN A 120 18.69 -1.89 15.48
CA GLN A 120 17.58 -1.22 14.80
C GLN A 120 17.06 -2.09 13.65
N ILE A 121 15.79 -1.91 13.34
CA ILE A 121 15.19 -2.45 12.13
C ILE A 121 15.19 -1.40 11.02
N THR A 122 15.50 -1.83 9.80
CA THR A 122 15.37 -0.99 8.60
C THR A 122 13.98 -1.19 7.98
N VAL A 123 13.30 -0.10 7.65
CA VAL A 123 11.97 -0.12 7.03
C VAL A 123 11.98 0.67 5.72
N GLU A 124 11.46 0.06 4.66
CA GLU A 124 11.25 0.73 3.36
C GLU A 124 9.76 0.81 3.03
N LYS A 125 9.37 1.77 2.19
CA LYS A 125 7.98 1.96 1.78
C LYS A 125 7.93 2.28 0.29
N THR A 126 7.28 1.41 -0.47
CA THR A 126 6.92 1.65 -1.87
C THR A 126 5.49 1.16 -2.09
N PRO A 127 4.50 2.07 -2.24
CA PRO A 127 3.09 1.69 -2.27
C PRO A 127 2.68 0.90 -3.51
N GLY A 128 3.49 0.94 -4.57
CA GLY A 128 3.28 0.23 -5.82
C GLY A 128 3.43 -1.28 -5.69
N TYR A 129 4.20 -1.77 -4.70
CA TYR A 129 4.45 -3.19 -4.51
C TYR A 129 3.15 -3.98 -4.35
N PHE A 130 2.20 -3.49 -3.54
CA PHE A 130 0.97 -4.23 -3.24
C PHE A 130 0.20 -4.63 -4.51
N THR A 131 0.17 -3.74 -5.50
CA THR A 131 -0.56 -3.94 -6.76
C THR A 131 0.33 -4.45 -7.91
N SER A 132 1.60 -4.77 -7.63
CA SER A 132 2.51 -5.38 -8.59
C SER A 132 2.31 -6.89 -8.61
N ALA A 133 2.26 -7.46 -9.81
CA ALA A 133 2.18 -8.91 -9.99
C ALA A 133 3.48 -9.62 -9.56
N LEU A 134 4.63 -8.97 -9.75
CA LEU A 134 5.97 -9.57 -9.57
C LEU A 134 6.57 -9.31 -8.19
N ALA A 135 6.15 -8.24 -7.50
CA ALA A 135 6.76 -7.85 -6.23
C ALA A 135 6.70 -8.95 -5.14
N PRO A 136 5.59 -9.70 -4.95
CA PRO A 136 5.53 -10.74 -3.91
C PRO A 136 6.59 -11.83 -4.10
N GLU A 137 6.74 -12.34 -5.31
CA GLU A 137 7.72 -13.38 -5.63
C GLU A 137 9.15 -12.87 -5.41
N ARG A 138 9.45 -11.67 -5.90
CA ARG A 138 10.80 -11.07 -5.77
C ARG A 138 11.17 -10.76 -4.32
N ILE A 139 10.23 -10.28 -3.52
CA ILE A 139 10.46 -10.03 -2.09
C ILE A 139 10.64 -11.36 -1.35
N CYS A 140 9.86 -12.39 -1.69
CA CYS A 140 9.98 -13.73 -1.10
C CYS A 140 11.34 -14.36 -1.42
N ALA A 141 11.83 -14.18 -2.65
CA ALA A 141 13.16 -14.62 -3.07
C ALA A 141 14.30 -13.92 -2.31
N MET A 142 14.11 -12.65 -1.91
CA MET A 142 15.07 -11.93 -1.07
C MET A 142 15.05 -12.44 0.38
N ASN A 143 13.86 -12.51 0.98
CA ASN A 143 13.67 -12.95 2.36
C ASN A 143 12.24 -13.47 2.55
N SER A 144 12.08 -14.79 2.53
CA SER A 144 10.78 -15.44 2.72
C SER A 144 10.20 -15.27 4.14
N SER A 145 11.02 -14.88 5.12
CA SER A 145 10.59 -14.65 6.52
C SER A 145 10.32 -13.17 6.83
N ILE A 146 10.37 -12.27 5.84
CA ILE A 146 10.21 -10.83 6.08
C ILE A 146 8.81 -10.50 6.60
N LYS A 147 8.72 -9.47 7.44
CA LYS A 147 7.44 -8.91 7.89
C LYS A 147 6.97 -7.82 6.94
N LEU A 148 5.68 -7.80 6.63
CA LEU A 148 5.08 -6.88 5.67
C LEU A 148 4.01 -6.06 6.36
N LEU A 149 4.01 -4.75 6.09
CA LEU A 149 2.99 -3.82 6.55
C LEU A 149 2.12 -3.40 5.35
N LEU A 150 0.81 -3.58 5.47
CA LEU A 150 -0.17 -3.18 4.46
C LEU A 150 -1.16 -2.22 5.11
N ILE A 151 -1.18 -0.95 4.70
CA ILE A 151 -2.17 0.02 5.17
C ILE A 151 -3.27 0.20 4.14
N LEU A 152 -4.52 -0.01 4.57
CA LEU A 152 -5.72 0.08 3.72
C LEU A 152 -6.71 1.08 4.28
N ARG A 153 -7.45 1.73 3.39
CA ARG A 153 -8.58 2.61 3.69
C ARG A 153 -9.81 2.11 2.95
N ASP A 154 -10.96 2.68 3.27
CA ASP A 154 -12.17 2.52 2.46
C ASP A 154 -11.81 2.60 0.96
N PRO A 155 -12.14 1.56 0.17
CA PRO A 155 -11.67 1.44 -1.20
C PRO A 155 -12.25 2.52 -2.11
N ALA A 156 -13.45 3.05 -1.84
CA ALA A 156 -14.04 4.15 -2.61
C ALA A 156 -13.34 5.48 -2.26
N GLU A 157 -13.08 5.75 -0.99
CA GLU A 157 -12.28 6.90 -0.58
C GLU A 157 -10.86 6.87 -1.15
N ARG A 158 -10.25 5.67 -1.21
CA ARG A 158 -8.93 5.47 -1.83
C ARG A 158 -8.95 5.78 -3.32
N VAL A 159 -10.01 5.40 -4.06
CA VAL A 159 -10.19 5.77 -5.48
C VAL A 159 -10.20 7.28 -5.64
N ILE A 160 -11.02 7.98 -4.84
CA ILE A 160 -11.15 9.43 -4.90
C ILE A 160 -9.80 10.09 -4.56
N SER A 161 -9.10 9.60 -3.54
CA SER A 161 -7.78 10.12 -3.16
C SER A 161 -6.71 9.92 -4.25
N ASP A 162 -6.77 8.79 -4.98
CA ASP A 162 -5.86 8.51 -6.11
C ASP A 162 -6.13 9.47 -7.27
N TYR A 163 -7.40 9.67 -7.62
CA TYR A 163 -7.81 10.70 -8.58
C TYR A 163 -7.30 12.09 -8.15
N THR A 164 -7.55 12.49 -6.90
CA THR A 164 -7.15 13.82 -6.38
C THR A 164 -5.65 14.03 -6.51
N GLN A 165 -4.83 13.02 -6.21
CA GLN A 165 -3.38 13.13 -6.39
C GLN A 165 -3.03 13.43 -7.85
N VAL A 166 -3.56 12.64 -8.78
CA VAL A 166 -3.28 12.79 -10.22
C VAL A 166 -3.79 14.14 -10.74
N TYR A 167 -4.96 14.59 -10.27
CA TYR A 167 -5.56 15.87 -10.60
C TYR A 167 -4.62 17.04 -10.25
N PHE A 168 -4.18 17.11 -8.99
CA PHE A 168 -3.28 18.20 -8.55
C PHE A 168 -1.90 18.10 -9.20
N ASN A 169 -1.33 16.90 -9.38
CA ASN A 169 -0.07 16.74 -10.12
C ASN A 169 -0.20 17.28 -11.56
N ARG A 170 -1.34 17.05 -12.23
CA ARG A 170 -1.59 17.59 -13.57
C ARG A 170 -1.73 19.11 -13.57
N LEU A 171 -2.42 19.69 -12.57
CA LEU A 171 -2.49 21.14 -12.40
C LEU A 171 -1.10 21.78 -12.25
N GLU A 172 -0.29 21.25 -11.33
CA GLU A 172 1.08 21.74 -11.08
C GLU A 172 1.96 21.66 -12.35
N ASN A 173 1.75 20.62 -13.17
CA ASN A 173 2.47 20.42 -14.43
C ASN A 173 1.79 21.08 -15.65
N HIS A 174 0.81 21.95 -15.45
CA HIS A 174 0.10 22.67 -16.53
C HIS A 174 -0.51 21.74 -17.60
N LYS A 175 -0.97 20.55 -17.19
CA LYS A 175 -1.60 19.54 -18.05
C LYS A 175 -3.13 19.60 -17.93
N PRO A 176 -3.87 19.19 -18.98
CA PRO A 176 -5.32 19.12 -18.91
C PRO A 176 -5.77 18.15 -17.83
N VAL A 177 -6.77 18.60 -17.06
CA VAL A 177 -7.48 17.84 -16.03
C VAL A 177 -8.91 17.53 -16.48
N GLN A 178 -9.48 16.47 -15.93
CA GLN A 178 -10.86 16.05 -16.19
C GLN A 178 -11.55 15.84 -14.87
N ALA A 179 -12.87 16.07 -14.82
CA ALA A 179 -13.69 15.72 -13.66
C ALA A 179 -13.62 14.22 -13.37
N ILE A 180 -13.78 13.84 -12.10
CA ILE A 180 -13.68 12.45 -11.66
C ILE A 180 -14.77 11.59 -12.30
N GLU A 181 -15.96 12.13 -12.53
CA GLU A 181 -17.09 11.46 -13.18
C GLU A 181 -16.72 10.97 -14.59
N ASN A 182 -15.95 11.75 -15.36
CA ASN A 182 -15.53 11.37 -16.71
C ASN A 182 -14.55 10.19 -16.72
N LEU A 183 -13.87 9.93 -15.59
CA LEU A 183 -12.96 8.80 -15.43
C LEU A 183 -13.67 7.60 -14.81
N LEU A 184 -14.61 7.84 -13.90
CA LEU A 184 -15.41 6.80 -13.23
C LEU A 184 -16.52 6.26 -14.11
N VAL A 185 -17.07 7.02 -15.06
CA VAL A 185 -18.20 6.61 -15.89
C VAL A 185 -17.82 6.65 -17.36
N ARG A 186 -18.11 5.58 -18.08
CA ARG A 186 -17.93 5.48 -19.54
C ARG A 186 -19.18 4.84 -20.15
N ASN A 187 -19.74 5.46 -21.17
CA ASN A 187 -20.97 5.00 -21.85
C ASN A 187 -22.14 4.75 -20.87
N GLY A 188 -22.29 5.61 -19.86
CA GLY A 188 -23.38 5.51 -18.87
C GLY A 188 -23.20 4.44 -17.78
N ALA A 189 -22.07 3.73 -17.76
CA ALA A 189 -21.78 2.70 -16.76
C ALA A 189 -20.45 2.96 -16.06
N LEU A 190 -20.26 2.34 -14.89
CA LEU A 190 -19.01 2.41 -14.14
C LEU A 190 -17.85 1.86 -14.98
N ASN A 191 -16.80 2.67 -15.14
CA ASN A 191 -15.58 2.32 -15.85
C ASN A 191 -14.67 1.46 -14.96
N ILE A 192 -15.01 0.18 -14.82
CA ILE A 192 -14.26 -0.78 -13.98
C ILE A 192 -12.78 -0.88 -14.35
N ARG A 193 -12.40 -0.53 -15.59
CA ARG A 193 -11.00 -0.54 -16.06
C ARG A 193 -10.19 0.66 -15.59
N TYR A 194 -10.80 1.64 -14.92
CA TYR A 194 -10.06 2.77 -14.38
C TYR A 194 -9.03 2.27 -13.35
N LYS A 195 -7.75 2.66 -13.55
CA LYS A 195 -6.61 2.16 -12.76
C LYS A 195 -6.82 2.35 -11.26
N ALA A 196 -7.45 3.44 -10.82
CA ALA A 196 -7.73 3.63 -9.40
C ALA A 196 -8.74 2.59 -8.87
N ILE A 197 -9.79 2.24 -9.61
CA ILE A 197 -10.72 1.18 -9.19
C ILE A 197 -9.97 -0.15 -9.08
N GLN A 198 -9.14 -0.48 -10.08
CA GLN A 198 -8.37 -1.73 -10.09
C GLN A 198 -7.41 -1.85 -8.89
N ARG A 199 -6.78 -0.76 -8.46
CA ARG A 199 -5.93 -0.75 -7.25
C ARG A 199 -6.71 -0.88 -5.94
N SER A 200 -8.02 -0.60 -5.95
CA SER A 200 -8.92 -0.78 -4.80
C SER A 200 -9.50 -2.19 -4.67
N LEU A 201 -9.21 -3.10 -5.61
CA LEU A 201 -9.62 -4.51 -5.54
C LEU A 201 -8.67 -5.29 -4.62
N TYR A 202 -8.73 -5.00 -3.32
CA TYR A 202 -7.76 -5.52 -2.35
C TYR A 202 -7.73 -7.04 -2.28
N ASP A 203 -8.85 -7.74 -2.49
CA ASP A 203 -8.90 -9.21 -2.50
C ASP A 203 -8.05 -9.80 -3.64
N VAL A 204 -8.08 -9.18 -4.82
CA VAL A 204 -7.32 -9.62 -5.99
C VAL A 204 -5.82 -9.55 -5.71
N HIS A 205 -5.37 -8.40 -5.21
CA HIS A 205 -3.95 -8.19 -4.90
C HIS A 205 -3.50 -9.05 -3.73
N MET A 206 -4.29 -9.11 -2.65
CA MET A 206 -3.97 -9.89 -1.45
C MET A 206 -3.86 -11.39 -1.75
N ARG A 207 -4.66 -11.95 -2.68
CA ARG A 207 -4.47 -13.34 -3.13
C ARG A 207 -3.08 -13.59 -3.73
N ASN A 208 -2.51 -12.60 -4.43
CA ASN A 208 -1.16 -12.74 -4.98
C ASN A 208 -0.13 -12.81 -3.86
N TRP A 209 -0.22 -11.92 -2.87
CA TRP A 209 0.68 -11.92 -1.71
C TRP A 209 0.60 -13.22 -0.90
N LEU A 210 -0.61 -13.73 -0.68
CA LEU A 210 -0.83 -14.96 0.10
C LEU A 210 -0.37 -16.25 -0.58
N ARG A 211 0.04 -16.21 -1.86
CA ARG A 211 0.75 -17.33 -2.50
C ARG A 211 2.20 -17.45 -2.05
N HIS A 212 2.79 -16.36 -1.59
CA HIS A 212 4.21 -16.28 -1.25
C HIS A 212 4.48 -16.06 0.24
N PHE A 213 3.53 -15.47 0.96
CA PHE A 213 3.66 -15.16 2.38
C PHE A 213 2.45 -15.66 3.16
N PRO A 214 2.65 -16.30 4.31
CA PRO A 214 1.56 -16.60 5.23
C PRO A 214 0.93 -15.30 5.74
N LEU A 215 -0.37 -15.32 6.07
CA LEU A 215 -1.10 -14.13 6.52
C LEU A 215 -0.48 -13.53 7.78
N GLU A 216 0.11 -14.36 8.64
CA GLU A 216 0.79 -13.99 9.87
C GLU A 216 2.03 -13.12 9.64
N GLN A 217 2.60 -13.11 8.43
CA GLN A 217 3.70 -12.21 8.03
C GLN A 217 3.21 -10.89 7.45
N ILE A 218 1.89 -10.66 7.33
CA ILE A 218 1.32 -9.44 6.76
C ILE A 218 0.42 -8.77 7.79
N HIS A 219 0.88 -7.68 8.38
CA HIS A 219 0.07 -6.87 9.27
C HIS A 219 -0.70 -5.81 8.50
N ILE A 220 -2.03 -5.86 8.62
CA ILE A 220 -2.92 -4.93 7.95
C ILE A 220 -3.27 -3.79 8.91
N VAL A 221 -2.74 -2.61 8.63
CA VAL A 221 -3.03 -1.36 9.34
C VAL A 221 -4.35 -0.79 8.81
N ASP A 222 -5.25 -0.43 9.73
CA ASP A 222 -6.47 0.28 9.38
C ASP A 222 -6.14 1.76 9.21
N GLY A 223 -6.07 2.19 7.95
CA GLY A 223 -5.74 3.57 7.59
C GLY A 223 -6.81 4.58 7.99
N ASP A 224 -8.07 4.17 8.07
CA ASP A 224 -9.15 5.05 8.51
C ASP A 224 -9.09 5.25 10.03
N ALA A 225 -8.73 4.19 10.77
CA ALA A 225 -8.40 4.31 12.20
C ALA A 225 -7.13 5.15 12.42
N LEU A 226 -6.07 4.95 11.64
CA LEU A 226 -4.82 5.71 11.76
C LEU A 226 -5.04 7.23 11.57
N ILE A 227 -5.95 7.62 10.67
CA ILE A 227 -6.33 9.03 10.47
C ILE A 227 -7.04 9.61 11.70
N ARG A 228 -7.92 8.83 12.34
CA ARG A 228 -8.76 9.27 13.47
C ARG A 228 -8.04 9.24 14.81
N ASP A 229 -7.25 8.20 15.06
CA ASP A 229 -6.47 8.01 16.28
C ASP A 229 -5.25 7.12 15.96
N PRO A 230 -4.05 7.73 15.77
CA PRO A 230 -2.90 7.00 15.24
C PRO A 230 -2.27 6.02 16.25
N LEU A 231 -2.31 6.33 17.55
CA LEU A 231 -1.54 5.59 18.56
C LEU A 231 -1.94 4.11 18.66
N PRO A 232 -3.23 3.74 18.73
CA PRO A 232 -3.64 2.33 18.84
C PRO A 232 -3.21 1.47 17.64
N GLU A 233 -3.20 2.04 16.43
CA GLU A 233 -2.71 1.33 15.24
C GLU A 233 -1.19 1.17 15.28
N LEU A 234 -0.44 2.19 15.68
CA LEU A 234 1.02 2.11 15.79
C LEU A 234 1.47 1.12 16.87
N GLN A 235 0.75 1.02 18.00
CA GLN A 235 1.03 0.01 19.02
C GLN A 235 0.77 -1.43 18.53
N LYS A 236 -0.13 -1.62 17.54
CA LYS A 236 -0.28 -2.92 16.86
C LYS A 236 0.92 -3.20 15.97
N VAL A 237 1.43 -2.18 15.28
CA VAL A 237 2.63 -2.26 14.44
C VAL A 237 3.87 -2.56 15.27
N GLU A 238 4.09 -1.89 16.40
CA GLU A 238 5.22 -2.17 17.32
C GLU A 238 5.21 -3.64 17.76
N ARG A 239 4.06 -4.14 18.24
CA ARG A 239 3.91 -5.55 18.63
C ARG A 239 4.16 -6.50 17.47
N PHE A 240 3.60 -6.21 16.30
CA PHE A 240 3.81 -7.03 15.11
C PHE A 240 5.28 -7.10 14.71
N LEU A 241 6.02 -5.99 14.81
CA LEU A 241 7.44 -5.92 14.48
C LEU A 241 8.36 -6.43 15.61
N ASN A 242 7.81 -6.79 16.77
CA ASN A 242 8.54 -7.14 17.99
C ASN A 242 9.37 -5.97 18.55
N LEU A 243 8.89 -4.74 18.39
CA LEU A 243 9.50 -3.55 18.99
C LEU A 243 8.95 -3.31 20.41
N PRO A 244 9.76 -2.76 21.33
CA PRO A 244 9.25 -2.29 22.61
C PRO A 244 8.24 -1.15 22.42
N PRO A 245 7.25 -0.96 23.31
CA PRO A 245 6.26 0.11 23.18
C PRO A 245 6.90 1.46 23.54
N ARG A 246 7.40 2.19 22.53
CA ARG A 246 8.08 3.50 22.71
C ARG A 246 7.30 4.65 22.11
N ILE A 247 6.41 4.39 21.16
CA ILE A 247 5.50 5.39 20.61
C ILE A 247 4.40 5.68 21.64
N VAL A 248 4.25 6.95 22.01
CA VAL A 248 3.32 7.40 23.05
C VAL A 248 2.40 8.52 22.56
N SER A 249 1.33 8.81 23.30
CA SER A 249 0.33 9.82 22.91
C SER A 249 0.92 11.21 22.74
N SER A 250 1.95 11.58 23.52
CA SER A 250 2.61 12.89 23.43
C SER A 250 3.39 13.11 22.13
N ASN A 251 3.63 12.04 21.35
CA ASN A 251 4.20 12.13 20.01
C ASN A 251 3.21 12.65 18.97
N PHE A 252 1.92 12.76 19.30
CA PHE A 252 0.88 13.18 18.37
C PHE A 252 0.10 14.38 18.88
N TYR A 253 -0.22 15.29 17.97
CA TYR A 253 -1.15 16.39 18.23
C TYR A 253 -2.01 16.63 17.00
N PHE A 254 -3.29 16.95 17.20
CA PHE A 254 -4.19 17.24 16.09
C PHE A 254 -4.02 18.69 15.64
N ASN A 255 -3.68 18.91 14.39
CA ASN A 255 -3.55 20.25 13.83
C ASN A 255 -4.86 20.63 13.12
N GLN A 256 -5.60 21.60 13.66
CA GLN A 256 -6.90 22.03 13.14
C GLN A 256 -6.82 22.58 11.71
N THR A 257 -5.77 23.34 11.38
CA THR A 257 -5.56 23.90 10.05
C THR A 257 -5.25 22.82 9.01
N LYS A 258 -4.45 21.82 9.39
CA LYS A 258 -4.12 20.69 8.53
C LYS A 258 -5.30 19.70 8.41
N GLY A 259 -6.12 19.59 9.46
CA GLY A 259 -7.21 18.61 9.57
C GLY A 259 -6.73 17.19 9.86
N PHE A 260 -5.48 17.01 10.29
CA PHE A 260 -4.86 15.70 10.54
C PHE A 260 -3.93 15.76 11.76
N TYR A 261 -3.63 14.58 12.31
CA TYR A 261 -2.56 14.43 13.30
C TYR A 261 -1.18 14.75 12.71
N CYS A 262 -0.40 15.49 13.49
CA CYS A 262 0.99 15.82 13.23
C CYS A 262 1.88 15.21 14.31
N ILE A 263 3.18 15.19 14.06
CA ILE A 263 4.18 14.47 14.84
C ILE A 263 4.97 15.45 15.71
N ARG A 264 5.20 15.05 16.96
CA ARG A 264 6.15 15.65 17.89
C ARG A 264 7.24 14.63 18.22
N SER A 265 8.48 14.93 17.84
CA SER A 265 9.67 14.11 18.14
C SER A 265 10.88 15.00 18.36
N ASP A 266 11.73 14.65 19.34
CA ASP A 266 13.01 15.33 19.59
C ASP A 266 12.89 16.86 19.77
N GLY A 267 11.82 17.29 20.44
CA GLY A 267 11.52 18.71 20.67
C GLY A 267 11.06 19.47 19.42
N ARG A 268 10.82 18.79 18.30
CA ARG A 268 10.34 19.38 17.04
C ARG A 268 8.92 18.92 16.74
N GLU A 269 8.14 19.84 16.20
CA GLU A 269 6.80 19.58 15.69
C GLU A 269 6.81 19.64 14.17
N ARG A 270 6.20 18.65 13.52
CA ARG A 270 6.12 18.59 12.06
C ARG A 270 4.83 17.92 11.60
N CYS A 271 4.20 18.48 10.59
CA CYS A 271 3.10 17.85 9.87
C CYS A 271 3.61 17.17 8.60
N LEU A 272 2.81 16.28 8.03
CA LEU A 272 3.09 15.72 6.71
C LEU A 272 3.03 16.80 5.62
N HIS A 273 3.81 16.61 4.56
CA HIS A 273 3.89 17.49 3.38
C HIS A 273 2.51 17.90 2.83
N GLU A 274 2.43 19.04 2.15
CA GLU A 274 1.20 19.60 1.58
C GLU A 274 0.49 18.65 0.60
N SER A 275 1.24 17.78 -0.07
CA SER A 275 0.68 16.74 -0.94
C SER A 275 -0.12 15.66 -0.19
N LYS A 276 -0.06 15.63 1.16
CA LYS A 276 -0.79 14.69 2.01
C LYS A 276 -1.99 15.39 2.67
N GLY A 277 -3.17 14.78 2.57
CA GLY A 277 -4.42 15.35 3.10
C GLY A 277 -5.10 16.36 2.17
N ARG A 278 -4.90 16.25 0.84
CA ARG A 278 -5.56 17.12 -0.15
C ARG A 278 -7.09 16.98 -0.11
N PRO A 279 -7.86 18.06 -0.25
CA PRO A 279 -9.32 18.00 -0.25
C PRO A 279 -9.81 17.15 -1.42
N HIS A 280 -10.77 16.27 -1.15
CA HIS A 280 -11.39 15.42 -2.15
C HIS A 280 -12.48 16.20 -2.92
N PRO A 281 -12.65 15.98 -4.23
CA PRO A 281 -13.77 16.57 -4.97
C PRO A 281 -15.10 16.01 -4.46
N ALA A 282 -16.16 16.79 -4.60
CA ALA A 282 -17.52 16.24 -4.53
C ALA A 282 -17.72 15.28 -5.71
N VAL A 283 -18.27 14.09 -5.42
CA VAL A 283 -18.62 13.10 -6.43
C VAL A 283 -20.13 12.98 -6.49
N ASN A 284 -20.71 12.91 -7.68
CA ASN A 284 -22.14 12.65 -7.84
C ASN A 284 -22.57 11.40 -7.02
N SER A 285 -23.64 11.53 -6.23
CA SER A 285 -24.09 10.50 -5.29
C SER A 285 -24.45 9.17 -5.98
N THR A 286 -25.05 9.21 -7.17
CA THR A 286 -25.36 8.01 -7.96
C THR A 286 -24.09 7.30 -8.40
N VAL A 287 -23.10 8.05 -8.88
CA VAL A 287 -21.80 7.48 -9.31
C VAL A 287 -21.05 6.89 -8.12
N LEU A 288 -21.05 7.58 -6.97
CA LEU A 288 -20.44 7.09 -5.74
C LEU A 288 -21.11 5.80 -5.25
N GLN A 289 -22.44 5.74 -5.29
CA GLN A 289 -23.19 4.54 -4.93
C GLN A 289 -22.88 3.38 -5.87
N GLN A 290 -22.78 3.62 -7.19
CA GLN A 290 -22.36 2.59 -8.15
C GLN A 290 -20.96 2.05 -7.83
N LEU A 291 -20.01 2.94 -7.50
CA LEU A 291 -18.66 2.55 -7.11
C LEU A 291 -18.65 1.69 -5.84
N ARG A 292 -19.36 2.10 -4.78
CA ARG A 292 -19.48 1.34 -3.53
C ARG A 292 -20.14 -0.01 -3.73
N SER A 293 -21.25 -0.06 -4.45
CA SER A 293 -21.94 -1.31 -4.78
C SER A 293 -21.03 -2.27 -5.55
N TYR A 294 -20.21 -1.77 -6.48
CA TYR A 294 -19.23 -2.59 -7.19
C TYR A 294 -18.13 -3.14 -6.27
N LEU A 295 -17.63 -2.32 -5.35
CA LEU A 295 -16.56 -2.71 -4.41
C LEU A 295 -17.05 -3.62 -3.27
N GLN A 296 -18.35 -3.62 -2.97
CA GLN A 296 -18.91 -4.34 -1.81
C GLN A 296 -18.59 -5.85 -1.82
N GLU A 297 -18.71 -6.53 -2.97
CA GLU A 297 -18.43 -7.96 -3.05
C GLU A 297 -16.91 -8.25 -2.93
N HIS A 298 -16.08 -7.35 -3.45
CA HIS A 298 -14.63 -7.40 -3.26
C HIS A 298 -14.26 -7.23 -1.78
N ASN A 299 -14.93 -6.32 -1.06
CA ASN A 299 -14.72 -6.12 0.38
C ASN A 299 -15.06 -7.37 1.18
N ARG A 300 -16.22 -7.98 0.94
CA ARG A 300 -16.62 -9.24 1.59
C ARG A 300 -15.63 -10.36 1.33
N THR A 301 -15.10 -10.43 0.11
CA THR A 301 -14.12 -11.43 -0.27
C THR A 301 -12.76 -11.19 0.39
N PHE A 302 -12.32 -9.93 0.46
CA PHE A 302 -11.14 -9.53 1.20
C PHE A 302 -11.26 -9.86 2.70
N PHE A 303 -12.39 -9.53 3.33
CA PHE A 303 -12.61 -9.79 4.76
C PHE A 303 -12.52 -11.27 5.11
N ARG A 304 -13.09 -12.14 4.27
CA ARG A 304 -12.96 -13.60 4.41
C ARG A 304 -11.52 -14.05 4.27
N LEU A 305 -10.80 -13.50 3.29
CA LEU A 305 -9.40 -13.84 3.01
C LEU A 305 -8.47 -13.50 4.17
N VAL A 306 -8.67 -12.33 4.80
CA VAL A 306 -7.80 -11.84 5.89
C VAL A 306 -8.37 -12.08 7.29
N LYS A 307 -9.52 -12.76 7.39
CA LYS A 307 -10.21 -13.10 8.64
C LYS A 307 -10.47 -11.90 9.56
N ARG A 308 -10.72 -10.73 8.96
CA ARG A 308 -10.97 -9.46 9.65
C ARG A 308 -11.88 -8.57 8.81
N THR A 309 -12.79 -7.86 9.46
CA THR A 309 -13.65 -6.85 8.82
C THR A 309 -13.13 -5.44 9.09
N PHE A 310 -13.50 -4.52 8.20
CA PHE A 310 -13.26 -3.08 8.32
C PHE A 310 -14.59 -2.36 8.10
N ASP A 311 -14.77 -1.20 8.74
CA ASP A 311 -15.99 -0.40 8.65
C ASP A 311 -15.99 0.46 7.38
N TRP A 312 -16.07 -0.21 6.23
CA TRP A 312 -16.10 0.39 4.89
C TRP A 312 -17.53 0.45 4.35
N GLN A 313 -17.82 1.46 3.53
CA GLN A 313 -19.16 1.73 2.97
C GLN A 313 -19.48 0.90 1.72
#